data_AF-S8B5P0-F1
#
_entry.id   AF-S8B5P0-F1
#
_cell.length_a   1.000
_cell.length_b   1.000
_cell.length_c   1.000
_cell.angle_alpha   90.00
_cell.angle_beta   90.00
_cell.angle_gamma   90.00
#
_symmetry.space_group_name_H-M   'P 1'
#
loop_
_entity.id
_entity.type
_entity.pdbx_description
1 polymer ?
#
loop_
_entity_poly.entity_id
_entity_poly.type
_entity_poly.pdbx_seq_one_letter_code
_entity_poly.pdbx_strand_id
1 'polypeptide(L)'
;MHRCHAACAPATSSTPDGPDSELCKNAYEACTQFLVSKLDGIVAFRQELIETSKDWRALGFVGPCPFALPTPEELALHRKEYRIFEAAQSLKHDLASFLDSASDGWVPLENWEAAKTQNMAMFNEMLQAVLENQDPDDDEPIRNERNLRDIWPFDLPGEEQKRSVDGMVGESSSTGESCRGHKDAFKIERN
;
A
#
# COMPACT_ATOMS: atom_id res chain seq x y z
N MET A 1 -21.63 12.28 9.83
CA MET A 1 -20.50 12.86 10.61
C MET A 1 -20.43 12.16 11.96
N HIS A 2 -19.52 11.20 12.13
CA HIS A 2 -19.15 10.70 13.45
C HIS A 2 -17.66 10.98 13.65
N ARG A 3 -17.38 11.83 14.63
CA ARG A 3 -16.03 12.19 15.08
C ARG A 3 -15.53 11.09 16.00
N CYS A 4 -14.43 10.43 15.67
CA CYS A 4 -13.66 9.68 16.66
C CYS A 4 -12.77 10.67 17.42
N HIS A 5 -13.22 11.07 18.62
CA HIS A 5 -12.36 11.64 19.64
C HIS A 5 -11.58 10.50 20.29
N ALA A 6 -10.31 10.32 19.95
CA ALA A 6 -9.37 9.62 20.81
C ALA A 6 -8.64 10.67 21.64
N ALA A 7 -9.11 10.87 22.88
CA ALA A 7 -8.41 11.68 23.85
C ALA A 7 -7.13 10.95 24.26
N CYS A 8 -5.97 11.40 23.79
CA CYS A 8 -4.70 11.09 24.41
C CYS A 8 -4.64 11.84 25.74
N ALA A 9 -4.88 11.15 26.84
CA ALA A 9 -4.53 11.67 28.17
C ALA A 9 -2.99 11.64 28.32
N PRO A 10 -2.38 12.63 28.99
CA PRO A 10 -0.93 12.62 29.22
C PRO A 10 -0.57 11.53 30.24
N ALA A 11 0.16 10.52 29.79
CA ALA A 11 0.67 9.47 30.66
C ALA A 11 1.73 10.03 31.62
N THR A 12 1.42 10.03 32.92
CA THR A 12 2.40 10.18 33.98
C THR A 12 3.22 8.92 34.11
N SER A 13 4.54 9.06 33.95
CA SER A 13 5.62 8.17 34.41
C SER A 13 5.36 6.67 34.38
N SER A 14 5.88 5.98 33.36
CA SER A 14 6.10 4.53 33.43
C SER A 14 7.52 4.19 33.01
N THR A 15 8.15 3.37 33.85
CA THR A 15 9.45 2.73 33.67
C THR A 15 9.55 1.94 32.36
N PRO A 16 10.76 1.69 31.83
CA PRO A 16 10.97 1.21 30.45
C PRO A 16 10.49 -0.23 30.16
N ASP A 17 10.30 -1.06 31.20
CA ASP A 17 10.07 -2.50 31.08
C ASP A 17 8.66 -2.94 31.56
N GLY A 18 7.63 -2.20 31.16
CA GLY A 18 6.23 -2.60 31.39
C GLY A 18 5.65 -3.39 30.21
N PRO A 19 4.65 -4.27 30.43
CA PRO A 19 3.96 -5.03 29.35
C PRO A 19 3.33 -4.13 28.27
N ASP A 20 3.09 -2.85 28.59
CA ASP A 20 2.62 -1.83 27.66
C ASP A 20 3.67 -1.44 26.60
N SER A 21 4.96 -1.64 26.87
CA SER A 21 6.07 -1.40 25.93
C SER A 21 6.06 -2.42 24.79
N GLU A 22 5.78 -3.68 25.12
CA GLU A 22 5.69 -4.78 24.16
C GLU A 22 4.41 -4.68 23.33
N LEU A 23 3.28 -4.28 23.94
CA LEU A 23 2.05 -3.95 23.23
C LEU A 23 2.22 -2.75 22.29
N CYS A 24 2.92 -1.69 22.70
CA CYS A 24 3.22 -0.54 21.84
C CYS A 24 4.12 -0.94 20.68
N LYS A 25 5.15 -1.76 20.93
CA LYS A 25 6.05 -2.26 19.89
C LYS A 25 5.32 -3.17 18.91
N ASN A 26 4.50 -4.09 19.40
CA ASN A 26 3.70 -4.99 18.58
C ASN A 26 2.62 -4.22 17.80
N ALA A 27 2.02 -3.18 18.38
CA ALA A 27 1.08 -2.31 17.67
C ALA A 27 1.79 -1.46 16.62
N TYR A 28 2.99 -0.95 16.89
CA TYR A 28 3.81 -0.24 15.91
C TYR A 28 4.27 -1.16 14.77
N GLU A 29 4.74 -2.38 15.08
CA GLU A 29 5.13 -3.38 14.09
C GLU A 29 3.91 -3.85 13.28
N ALA A 30 2.77 -4.08 13.92
CA ALA A 30 1.52 -4.43 13.22
C ALA A 30 1.01 -3.27 12.37
N CYS A 31 1.06 -2.03 12.87
CA CYS A 31 0.72 -0.84 12.09
C CYS A 31 1.69 -0.67 10.92
N THR A 32 2.99 -0.89 11.10
CA THR A 32 3.96 -0.83 10.02
C THR A 32 3.67 -1.94 9.00
N GLN A 33 3.43 -3.17 9.45
CA GLN A 33 3.15 -4.31 8.58
C GLN A 33 1.80 -4.21 7.85
N PHE A 34 0.80 -3.52 8.42
CA PHE A 34 -0.50 -3.23 7.77
C PHE A 34 -0.54 -1.92 6.98
N LEU A 35 0.35 -0.96 7.26
CA LEU A 35 0.41 0.33 6.54
C LEU A 35 1.45 0.32 5.42
N VAL A 36 2.41 -0.61 5.41
CA VAL A 36 3.44 -0.72 4.35
C VAL A 36 2.82 -1.11 3.00
N SER A 37 1.66 -1.75 2.96
CA SER A 37 0.91 -1.96 1.71
C SER A 37 0.06 -0.76 1.27
N LYS A 38 -0.01 0.31 2.08
CA LYS A 38 -0.86 1.49 1.83
C LYS A 38 -0.10 2.83 1.82
N LEU A 39 1.21 2.82 2.09
CA LEU A 39 2.06 4.00 2.13
C LEU A 39 3.24 3.89 1.17
N ASP A 40 2.96 3.44 -0.06
CA ASP A 40 3.85 3.53 -1.21
C ASP A 40 4.60 4.87 -1.28
N GLY A 41 3.87 5.97 -1.03
CA GLY A 41 4.43 7.32 -1.04
C GLY A 41 5.45 7.60 0.07
N ILE A 42 5.40 6.93 1.23
CA ILE A 42 6.37 7.19 2.32
C ILE A 42 7.72 6.58 1.97
N VAL A 43 7.74 5.38 1.39
CA VAL A 43 8.98 4.73 0.98
C VAL A 43 9.66 5.55 -0.12
N ALA A 44 8.88 6.02 -1.11
CA ALA A 44 9.37 6.95 -2.12
C ALA A 44 9.91 8.24 -1.50
N PHE A 45 9.15 8.87 -0.60
CA PHE A 45 9.56 10.10 0.06
C PHE A 45 10.84 9.93 0.90
N ARG A 46 11.00 8.77 1.57
CA ARG A 46 12.22 8.45 2.31
C ARG A 46 13.41 8.31 1.37
N GLN A 47 13.24 7.72 0.18
CA GLN A 47 14.28 7.69 -0.85
C GLN A 47 14.71 9.10 -1.25
N GLU A 48 13.75 9.99 -1.54
CA GLU A 48 14.01 11.40 -1.88
C GLU A 48 14.79 12.13 -0.78
N LEU A 49 14.43 11.92 0.49
CA LEU A 49 15.13 12.51 1.63
C LEU A 49 16.57 11.98 1.76
N ILE A 50 16.79 10.69 1.53
CA ILE A 50 18.12 10.07 1.56
C ILE A 50 19.00 10.65 0.45
N GLU A 51 18.48 10.74 -0.78
CA GLU A 51 19.20 11.29 -1.94
C GLU A 51 19.49 12.78 -1.73
N THR A 52 18.49 13.55 -1.31
CA THR A 52 18.65 14.98 -0.97
C THR A 52 19.70 15.20 0.11
N SER A 53 19.74 14.35 1.15
CA SER A 53 20.74 14.46 2.22
C SER A 53 22.16 14.13 1.73
N LYS A 54 22.31 13.12 0.85
CA LYS A 54 23.60 12.76 0.24
C LYS A 54 24.13 13.88 -0.66
N ASP A 55 23.26 14.45 -1.48
CA ASP A 55 23.63 15.44 -2.50
C ASP A 55 23.46 16.88 -2.03
N TRP A 56 23.22 17.12 -0.74
CA TRP A 56 22.89 18.43 -0.17
C TRP A 56 23.77 19.58 -0.66
N ARG A 57 25.10 19.39 -0.67
CA ARG A 57 26.04 20.41 -1.17
C ARG A 57 26.04 20.50 -2.69
N ALA A 58 25.88 19.38 -3.39
CA ALA A 58 25.83 19.37 -4.85
C ALA A 58 24.57 20.07 -5.38
N LEU A 59 23.47 20.01 -4.62
CA LEU A 59 22.23 20.75 -4.86
C LEU A 59 22.35 22.27 -4.57
N GLY A 60 23.49 22.74 -4.06
CA GLY A 60 23.76 24.15 -3.80
C GLY A 60 23.22 24.68 -2.48
N PHE A 61 22.77 23.81 -1.56
CA PHE A 61 22.32 24.23 -0.24
C PHE A 61 23.48 24.60 0.68
N VAL A 62 23.29 25.68 1.44
CA VAL A 62 24.26 26.16 2.42
C VAL A 62 24.04 25.51 3.78
N GLY A 63 25.13 25.31 4.54
CA GLY A 63 25.08 24.72 5.87
C GLY A 63 24.92 23.19 5.87
N PRO A 64 24.86 22.57 7.06
CA PRO A 64 24.64 21.14 7.19
C PRO A 64 23.21 20.77 6.78
N CYS A 65 23.04 19.56 6.22
CA CYS A 65 21.71 19.02 5.94
C CYS A 65 20.94 18.81 7.25
N PRO A 66 19.67 19.23 7.35
CA PRO A 66 18.85 19.01 8.54
C PRO A 66 18.38 17.55 8.68
N PHE A 67 18.48 16.76 7.61
CA PHE A 67 18.07 15.35 7.59
C PHE A 67 19.29 14.46 7.81
N ALA A 68 19.31 13.75 8.93
CA ALA A 68 20.37 12.79 9.23
C ALA A 68 20.33 11.64 8.22
N LEU A 69 21.50 11.25 7.70
CA LEU A 69 21.61 10.04 6.91
C LEU A 69 21.32 8.81 7.79
N PRO A 70 20.49 7.87 7.33
CA PRO A 70 20.25 6.65 8.07
C PRO A 70 21.54 5.83 8.23
N THR A 71 21.57 5.00 9.25
CA THR A 71 22.65 4.03 9.48
C THR A 71 22.75 3.03 8.32
N PRO A 72 23.90 2.34 8.15
CA PRO A 72 24.05 1.32 7.09
C PRO A 72 22.99 0.22 7.14
N GLU A 73 22.53 -0.16 8.35
CA GLU A 73 21.47 -1.14 8.56
C GLU A 73 20.11 -0.60 8.10
N GLU A 74 19.73 0.60 8.53
CA GLU A 74 18.50 1.27 8.09
C GLU A 74 18.47 1.51 6.58
N LEU A 75 19.62 1.83 5.98
CA LEU A 75 19.77 1.95 4.53
C LEU A 75 19.59 0.61 3.82
N ALA A 76 20.05 -0.50 4.41
CA ALA A 76 19.89 -1.83 3.83
C ALA A 76 18.42 -2.28 3.86
N LEU A 77 17.72 -2.00 4.97
CA LEU A 77 16.28 -2.22 5.07
C LEU A 77 15.52 -1.37 4.06
N HIS A 78 15.80 -0.06 4.02
CA HIS A 78 15.16 0.87 3.09
C HIS A 78 15.34 0.46 1.62
N ARG A 79 16.52 -0.04 1.22
CA ARG A 79 16.74 -0.55 -0.14
C ARG A 79 15.81 -1.71 -0.49
N LYS A 80 15.52 -2.60 0.46
CA LYS A 80 14.58 -3.71 0.25
C LYS A 80 13.15 -3.19 0.13
N GLU A 81 12.75 -2.28 1.02
CA GLU A 81 11.42 -1.63 0.99
C GLU A 81 11.21 -0.86 -0.33
N TYR A 82 12.22 -0.10 -0.76
CA TYR A 82 12.17 0.69 -1.98
C TYR A 82 12.05 -0.17 -3.25
N ARG A 83 12.74 -1.33 -3.31
CA ARG A 83 12.57 -2.27 -4.43
C ARG A 83 11.17 -2.87 -4.50
N ILE A 84 10.56 -3.18 -3.36
CA ILE A 84 9.16 -3.64 -3.32
C ILE A 84 8.23 -2.53 -3.83
N PHE A 85 8.47 -1.29 -3.42
CA PHE A 85 7.74 -0.13 -3.93
C PHE A 85 7.90 0.03 -5.46
N GLU A 86 9.13 -0.04 -5.99
CA GLU A 86 9.37 0.04 -7.44
C GLU A 86 8.68 -1.08 -8.21
N ALA A 87 8.69 -2.31 -7.68
CA ALA A 87 7.98 -3.44 -8.27
C ALA A 87 6.46 -3.21 -8.27
N ALA A 88 5.90 -2.70 -7.17
CA ALA A 88 4.47 -2.38 -7.07
C ALA A 88 4.06 -1.26 -8.05
N GLN A 89 4.85 -0.20 -8.17
CA GLN A 89 4.58 0.88 -9.13
C GLN A 89 4.69 0.43 -10.58
N SER A 90 5.71 -0.38 -10.89
CA SER A 90 5.88 -0.94 -12.24
C SER A 90 4.70 -1.84 -12.60
N LEU A 91 4.32 -2.75 -11.71
CA LEU A 91 3.16 -3.62 -11.88
C LEU A 91 1.87 -2.82 -12.06
N LYS A 92 1.65 -1.78 -11.25
CA LYS A 92 0.49 -0.89 -11.38
C LYS A 92 0.45 -0.20 -12.73
N HIS A 93 1.58 0.32 -13.21
CA HIS A 93 1.65 0.95 -14.52
C HIS A 93 1.32 -0.03 -15.65
N ASP A 94 1.93 -1.21 -15.62
CA ASP A 94 1.74 -2.25 -16.62
C ASP A 94 0.27 -2.72 -16.66
N LEU A 95 -0.28 -3.08 -15.50
CA LEU A 95 -1.68 -3.51 -15.42
C LEU A 95 -2.65 -2.40 -15.81
N ALA A 96 -2.37 -1.15 -15.45
CA ALA A 96 -3.23 -0.04 -15.86
C ALA A 96 -3.30 0.09 -17.38
N SER A 97 -2.17 -0.08 -18.07
CA SER A 97 -2.11 -0.12 -19.54
C SER A 97 -2.83 -1.33 -20.12
N PHE A 98 -2.71 -2.51 -19.51
CA PHE A 98 -3.35 -3.73 -20.02
C PHE A 98 -4.86 -3.76 -19.84
N LEU A 99 -5.37 -3.16 -18.76
CA LEU A 99 -6.79 -3.10 -18.42
C LEU A 99 -7.50 -1.91 -19.09
N ASP A 100 -6.79 -1.11 -19.88
CA ASP A 100 -7.28 0.16 -20.43
C ASP A 100 -7.90 1.05 -19.34
N SER A 101 -7.26 1.05 -18.16
CA SER A 101 -7.69 1.84 -17.02
C SER A 101 -6.86 3.10 -16.91
N ALA A 102 -7.44 4.17 -16.33
CA ALA A 102 -6.66 5.33 -15.96
C ALA A 102 -5.61 4.97 -14.90
N SER A 103 -4.54 5.76 -14.78
CA SER A 103 -3.44 5.49 -13.83
C SER A 103 -3.86 5.44 -12.35
N ASP A 104 -5.02 6.01 -12.04
CA ASP A 104 -5.69 5.99 -10.74
C ASP A 104 -6.74 4.87 -10.61
N GLY A 105 -6.76 3.92 -11.56
CA GLY A 105 -7.51 2.67 -11.50
C GLY A 105 -8.98 2.79 -11.89
N TRP A 106 -9.41 3.90 -12.51
CA TRP A 106 -10.77 4.03 -13.03
C TRP A 106 -10.93 3.35 -14.38
N VAL A 107 -12.02 2.61 -14.50
CA VAL A 107 -12.45 1.94 -15.74
C VAL A 107 -13.86 2.41 -16.08
N PRO A 108 -14.14 2.74 -17.35
CA PRO A 108 -15.50 3.03 -17.81
C PRO A 108 -16.46 1.87 -17.52
N LEU A 109 -17.70 2.17 -17.18
CA LEU A 109 -18.72 1.19 -16.78
C LEU A 109 -18.94 0.11 -17.85
N GLU A 110 -18.93 0.49 -19.12
CA GLU A 110 -19.04 -0.40 -20.27
C GLU A 110 -17.93 -1.47 -20.32
N ASN A 111 -16.76 -1.17 -19.75
CA ASN A 111 -15.58 -2.04 -19.76
C ASN A 111 -15.36 -2.75 -18.42
N TRP A 112 -16.18 -2.47 -17.39
CA TRP A 112 -15.97 -2.92 -16.02
C TRP A 112 -15.85 -4.45 -15.86
N GLU A 113 -16.80 -5.20 -16.41
CA GLU A 113 -16.80 -6.68 -16.29
C GLU A 113 -15.64 -7.31 -17.07
N ALA A 114 -15.27 -6.72 -18.22
CA ALA A 114 -14.11 -7.15 -18.98
C ALA A 114 -12.81 -6.90 -18.20
N ALA A 115 -12.66 -5.71 -17.61
CA ALA A 115 -11.49 -5.36 -16.81
C ALA A 115 -11.37 -6.22 -15.55
N LYS A 116 -12.47 -6.55 -14.86
CA LYS A 116 -12.47 -7.53 -13.75
C LYS A 116 -11.97 -8.90 -14.18
N THR A 117 -12.50 -9.40 -15.29
CA THR A 117 -12.12 -10.71 -15.82
C THR A 117 -10.64 -10.74 -16.19
N GLN A 118 -10.16 -9.69 -16.86
CA GLN A 118 -8.78 -9.56 -17.29
C GLN A 118 -7.82 -9.36 -16.10
N ASN A 119 -8.20 -8.55 -15.10
CA ASN A 119 -7.41 -8.38 -13.87
C ASN A 119 -7.20 -9.73 -13.16
N MET A 120 -8.26 -10.54 -13.08
CA MET A 120 -8.15 -11.88 -12.49
C MET A 120 -7.28 -12.83 -13.32
N ALA A 121 -7.39 -12.78 -14.65
CA ALA A 121 -6.54 -13.57 -15.54
C ALA A 121 -5.06 -13.22 -15.35
N MET A 122 -4.74 -11.92 -15.36
CA MET A 122 -3.38 -11.41 -15.14
C MET A 122 -2.82 -11.80 -13.78
N PHE A 123 -3.62 -11.75 -12.71
CA PHE A 123 -3.21 -12.20 -11.39
C PHE A 123 -2.83 -13.68 -11.40
N ASN A 124 -3.66 -14.53 -12.01
CA ASN A 124 -3.40 -15.97 -12.07
C ASN A 124 -2.16 -16.30 -12.92
N GLU A 125 -1.96 -15.61 -14.04
CA GLU A 125 -0.79 -15.77 -14.90
C GLU A 125 0.49 -15.37 -14.16
N MET A 126 0.50 -14.22 -13.48
CA MET A 126 1.62 -13.78 -12.68
C MET A 126 1.89 -14.72 -11.50
N LEU A 127 0.83 -15.17 -10.81
CA LEU A 127 0.95 -16.14 -9.72
C LEU A 127 1.59 -17.43 -10.20
N GLN A 128 1.18 -17.93 -11.37
CA GLN A 128 1.79 -19.11 -11.97
C GLN A 128 3.28 -18.89 -12.24
N ALA A 129 3.66 -17.76 -12.84
CA ALA A 129 5.06 -17.44 -13.11
C ALA A 129 5.90 -17.36 -11.82
N VAL A 130 5.35 -16.78 -10.75
CA VAL A 130 6.02 -16.71 -9.43
C VAL A 130 6.19 -18.10 -8.82
N LEU A 131 5.19 -18.98 -8.92
CA LEU A 131 5.24 -20.34 -8.37
C LEU A 131 6.16 -21.27 -9.18
N GLU A 132 6.31 -21.03 -10.48
CA GLU A 132 7.20 -21.79 -11.35
C GLU A 132 8.68 -21.38 -11.21
N ASN A 133 8.96 -20.21 -10.63
CA ASN A 133 10.31 -19.74 -10.36
C ASN A 133 10.91 -20.43 -9.12
N GLN A 134 11.66 -21.52 -9.35
CA GLN A 134 12.22 -22.36 -8.29
C GLN A 134 13.45 -21.79 -7.58
N ASP A 135 14.14 -20.81 -8.19
CA ASP A 135 15.37 -20.20 -7.65
C ASP A 135 15.37 -18.69 -7.92
N PRO A 136 14.47 -17.93 -7.28
CA PRO A 136 14.45 -16.48 -7.43
C PRO A 136 15.70 -15.87 -6.80
N ASP A 137 16.24 -14.82 -7.43
CA ASP A 137 17.36 -14.06 -6.88
C ASP A 137 17.06 -13.58 -5.45
N ASP A 138 18.10 -13.48 -4.63
CA ASP A 138 18.03 -13.01 -3.24
C ASP A 138 17.53 -11.56 -3.11
N ASP A 139 17.43 -10.85 -4.23
CA ASP A 139 16.94 -9.49 -4.35
C ASP A 139 15.55 -9.39 -5.02
N GLU A 140 14.96 -10.51 -5.47
CA GLU A 140 13.65 -10.56 -6.11
C GLU A 140 12.54 -10.15 -5.11
N PRO A 141 11.72 -9.13 -5.39
CA PRO A 141 10.68 -8.67 -4.47
C PRO A 141 9.46 -9.60 -4.40
N ILE A 142 9.17 -10.36 -5.48
CA ILE A 142 7.97 -11.20 -5.59
C ILE A 142 8.37 -12.68 -5.64
N ARG A 143 8.35 -13.37 -4.50
CA ARG A 143 8.82 -14.78 -4.40
C ARG A 143 7.75 -15.82 -4.15
N ASN A 144 6.56 -15.38 -3.79
CA ASN A 144 5.45 -16.24 -3.42
C ASN A 144 4.13 -15.50 -3.60
N GLU A 145 3.03 -16.26 -3.50
CA GLU A 145 1.67 -15.73 -3.61
C GLU A 145 1.41 -14.56 -2.65
N ARG A 146 1.92 -14.64 -1.42
CA ARG A 146 1.70 -13.59 -0.42
C ARG A 146 2.32 -12.28 -0.87
N ASN A 147 3.58 -12.28 -1.31
CA ASN A 147 4.24 -11.08 -1.81
C ASN A 147 3.51 -10.51 -3.02
N LEU A 148 3.06 -11.36 -3.94
CA LEU A 148 2.28 -10.91 -5.10
C LEU A 148 0.97 -10.24 -4.67
N ARG A 149 0.22 -10.82 -3.72
CA ARG A 149 -1.04 -10.25 -3.19
C ARG A 149 -0.83 -8.95 -2.40
N ASP A 150 0.33 -8.82 -1.77
CA ASP A 150 0.69 -7.62 -0.99
C ASP A 150 0.93 -6.42 -1.91
N ILE A 151 1.52 -6.63 -3.09
CA ILE A 151 1.80 -5.56 -4.06
C ILE A 151 0.73 -5.40 -5.15
N TRP A 152 -0.23 -6.33 -5.24
CA TRP A 152 -1.24 -6.27 -6.31
C TRP A 152 -2.10 -5.01 -6.14
N PRO A 153 -2.16 -4.12 -7.14
CA PRO A 153 -2.73 -2.77 -6.99
C PRO A 153 -4.27 -2.76 -7.02
N PHE A 154 -4.88 -3.88 -7.41
CA PHE A 154 -6.30 -3.96 -7.74
C PHE A 154 -7.06 -4.96 -6.87
N ASP A 155 -8.36 -4.78 -6.69
CA ASP A 155 -9.18 -5.71 -5.93
C ASP A 155 -9.27 -7.07 -6.66
N LEU A 156 -9.03 -8.15 -5.92
CA LEU A 156 -9.16 -9.51 -6.42
C LEU A 156 -10.56 -10.06 -6.05
N PRO A 157 -11.30 -10.66 -7.00
CA PRO A 157 -12.62 -11.23 -6.73
C PRO A 157 -12.57 -12.25 -5.58
N GLY A 158 -13.51 -12.14 -4.63
CA GLY A 158 -13.60 -12.97 -3.43
C GLY A 158 -13.03 -12.34 -2.15
N GLU A 159 -12.30 -11.22 -2.24
CA GLU A 159 -11.91 -10.41 -1.08
C GLU A 159 -13.09 -9.58 -0.53
N GLU A 160 -14.08 -9.26 -1.38
CA GLU A 160 -15.29 -8.48 -1.02
C GLU A 160 -16.17 -9.19 0.03
N GLN A 161 -16.21 -10.52 0.03
CA GLN A 161 -17.13 -11.28 0.89
C GLN A 161 -16.61 -11.44 2.33
N LYS A 162 -15.29 -11.37 2.57
CA LYS A 162 -14.71 -11.47 3.92
C LYS A 162 -15.00 -10.24 4.78
N ARG A 163 -15.24 -9.07 4.18
CA ARG A 163 -15.59 -7.84 4.90
C ARG A 163 -17.06 -7.83 5.36
N SER A 164 -17.91 -8.67 4.78
CA SER A 164 -19.36 -8.66 5.03
C SER A 164 -19.82 -9.54 6.19
N VAL A 165 -18.94 -10.35 6.81
CA VAL A 165 -19.34 -11.31 7.86
C VAL A 165 -19.38 -10.67 9.26
N ASP A 166 -18.73 -9.51 9.47
CA ASP A 166 -18.70 -8.83 10.78
C ASP A 166 -19.76 -7.71 10.94
N GLY A 167 -20.65 -7.54 9.97
CA GLY A 167 -21.53 -6.37 9.90
C GLY A 167 -22.95 -6.67 9.45
N MET A 168 -23.65 -7.57 10.12
CA MET A 168 -25.07 -7.83 9.86
C MET A 168 -25.89 -7.61 11.13
N VAL A 169 -26.43 -6.39 11.31
CA VAL A 169 -27.86 -6.12 11.61
C VAL A 169 -28.13 -4.64 11.34
N GLY A 170 -29.07 -4.34 10.43
CA GLY A 170 -29.69 -3.01 10.35
C GLY A 170 -30.21 -2.64 8.96
N GLU A 171 -31.37 -3.18 8.58
CA GLU A 171 -32.19 -2.62 7.49
C GLU A 171 -32.50 -1.14 7.73
N SER A 172 -32.40 -0.31 6.69
CA SER A 172 -33.45 0.65 6.36
C SER A 172 -33.24 1.28 4.99
N SER A 173 -34.30 1.18 4.19
CA SER A 173 -34.63 2.02 3.05
C SER A 173 -34.48 3.51 3.37
N SER A 174 -33.82 4.28 2.49
CA SER A 174 -34.35 5.60 2.10
C SER A 174 -33.65 6.17 0.84
N THR A 175 -34.53 6.59 -0.07
CA THR A 175 -34.48 7.68 -1.04
C THR A 175 -33.18 8.49 -1.19
N GLY A 176 -32.77 8.66 -2.44
CA GLY A 176 -31.49 9.24 -2.82
C GLY A 176 -31.38 10.77 -2.74
N GLU A 177 -30.14 11.21 -2.97
CA GLU A 177 -29.84 12.55 -3.45
C GLU A 177 -28.60 12.51 -4.36
N SER A 178 -28.71 13.31 -5.41
CA SER A 178 -27.92 13.28 -6.63
C SER A 178 -26.68 14.17 -6.50
N CYS A 179 -25.49 13.59 -6.46
CA CYS A 179 -24.28 14.27 -6.92
C CYS A 179 -24.06 13.96 -8.40
N ARG A 180 -24.32 14.96 -9.26
CA ARG A 180 -24.06 14.92 -10.71
C ARG A 180 -22.56 15.17 -10.93
N GLY A 181 -21.89 14.24 -11.61
CA GLY A 181 -20.58 14.51 -12.22
C GLY A 181 -19.53 13.39 -12.29
N HIS A 182 -19.86 12.10 -12.05
CA HIS A 182 -18.95 10.97 -12.34
C HIS A 182 -19.72 9.63 -12.27
N LYS A 183 -20.73 9.42 -13.13
CA LYS A 183 -21.65 8.27 -12.99
C LYS A 183 -21.24 7.01 -13.77
N ASP A 184 -20.18 7.09 -14.57
CA ASP A 184 -19.91 6.05 -15.56
C ASP A 184 -18.52 5.41 -15.38
N ALA A 185 -17.89 5.56 -14.22
CA ALA A 185 -16.59 4.96 -13.94
C ALA A 185 -16.61 4.23 -12.60
N PHE A 186 -16.03 3.04 -12.58
CA PHE A 186 -15.80 2.26 -11.36
C PHE A 186 -14.30 2.15 -11.13
N LYS A 187 -13.91 2.05 -9.86
CA LYS A 187 -12.51 1.98 -9.45
C LYS A 187 -12.16 0.53 -9.11
N ILE A 188 -11.08 0.01 -9.69
CA ILE A 188 -10.54 -1.33 -9.36
C ILE A 188 -9.49 -1.22 -8.23
N GLU A 189 -9.09 -0.01 -7.82
CA GLU A 189 -8.06 0.17 -6.79
C GLU A 189 -8.55 -0.17 -5.38
N ARG A 190 -7.73 -0.91 -4.62
CA ARG A 190 -7.99 -1.37 -3.25
C ARG A 190 -8.16 -0.18 -2.29
N ASN A 191 -9.26 -0.15 -1.55
CA ASN A 191 -9.67 1.01 -0.73
C ASN A 191 -9.05 1.10 0.68
#